data_AF-A0A662XTP5-F1
#
_entry.id   AF-A0A662XTP5-F1
#
_cell.length_a   1.000
_cell.length_b   1.000
_cell.length_c   1.000
_cell.angle_alpha   90.00
_cell.angle_beta   90.00
_cell.angle_gamma   90.00
#
_symmetry.space_group_name_H-M   'P 1'
#
loop_
_entity.id
_entity.type
_entity.pdbx_description
1 polymer ?
#
loop_
_entity_poly.entity_id
_entity_poly.type
_entity_poly.pdbx_seq_one_letter_code
_entity_poly.pdbx_strand_id
1 'polypeptide(L)'
;MWSNKQGESLGLFPGRKTLGPLALMAVTPVAATLITHVFVKHGGSVGAFLESGQSLLELWPTPFDPTAWKLIGGFMVTQLVLMRVVPGKTSYGPVTPGGNVPEYKSNGFQCFALSLALFLAGAFRFELYPGGIVYDYLPEIISALNVFSFGFCVCLYVKGAFLWQSSSDAGTSGNPVFDFYWGTELYPRVLGWDVKLFTNCRCGLMFWAVGILSYACKQRELYGDVSDSMLVSVALQLVYVAKFFWWEAGYMCSIDIMHDRAGYYLCWGCLVWVPSVYTSPAMYLVQNPIHLGTPTALAIFLAGVLMVGINYDADRQRQQFRASEGKTRVWGRPPEFIVAHYETETGERKQSLLLTCGWWGLARHFHYVPEVLASVCWTLPALASSPAPYFYAVYLAVLLTDRAYRDDARCAHKYHQDWKKYCERVPSLIVPKLL
;
A
#
# COMPACT_ATOMS: atom_id res chain seq x y z
N MET A 1 5.99 -16.31 1.73
CA MET A 1 5.25 -16.97 0.63
C MET A 1 5.30 -18.47 0.91
N TRP A 2 4.16 -19.07 1.26
CA TRP A 2 3.90 -20.47 1.67
C TRP A 2 4.27 -20.85 3.13
N SER A 3 3.22 -20.92 3.97
CA SER A 3 3.05 -21.87 5.07
C SER A 3 1.61 -22.35 4.90
N ASN A 4 1.33 -23.64 4.68
CA ASN A 4 1.33 -24.61 5.77
C ASN A 4 1.69 -26.03 5.32
N LYS A 5 2.54 -26.66 6.15
CA LYS A 5 2.74 -28.08 6.45
C LYS A 5 2.91 -29.16 5.37
N GLN A 6 2.55 -29.01 4.08
CA GLN A 6 2.65 -30.15 3.14
C GLN A 6 3.09 -29.85 1.69
N GLY A 7 3.61 -28.66 1.39
CA GLY A 7 4.13 -28.40 0.05
C GLY A 7 5.09 -27.24 0.03
N GLU A 8 6.37 -27.52 0.26
CA GLU A 8 7.40 -26.53 0.00
C GLU A 8 7.44 -26.23 -1.50
N SER A 9 7.10 -24.99 -1.88
CA SER A 9 7.42 -24.50 -3.22
C SER A 9 8.95 -24.47 -3.33
N LEU A 10 9.52 -25.44 -4.06
CA LEU A 10 10.96 -25.56 -4.30
C LEU A 10 11.57 -24.30 -4.95
N GLY A 11 10.75 -23.42 -5.54
CA GLY A 11 11.22 -22.20 -6.19
C GLY A 11 12.19 -22.49 -7.35
N LEU A 12 12.60 -21.44 -8.06
CA LEU A 12 13.57 -21.56 -9.16
C LEU A 12 15.03 -21.56 -8.69
N PHE A 13 15.31 -21.15 -7.45
CA PHE A 13 16.68 -20.96 -6.95
C PHE A 13 16.91 -21.61 -5.59
N PRO A 14 18.00 -22.40 -5.42
CA PRO A 14 18.42 -22.89 -4.11
C PRO A 14 18.70 -21.71 -3.17
N GLY A 15 18.29 -21.82 -1.90
CA GLY A 15 18.50 -20.76 -0.90
C GLY A 15 17.49 -19.61 -0.95
N ARG A 16 16.36 -19.73 -1.67
CA ARG A 16 15.32 -18.68 -1.78
C ARG A 16 14.82 -18.13 -0.44
N LYS A 17 14.76 -18.96 0.62
CA LYS A 17 14.34 -18.52 1.97
C LYS A 17 15.36 -17.61 2.66
N THR A 18 16.61 -17.54 2.20
CA THR A 18 17.68 -16.72 2.80
C THR A 18 18.20 -15.69 1.80
N LEU A 19 18.66 -16.14 0.63
CA LEU A 19 19.27 -15.28 -0.39
C LEU A 19 18.26 -14.29 -0.98
N GLY A 20 17.02 -14.70 -1.19
CA GLY A 20 15.96 -13.82 -1.69
C GLY A 20 15.67 -12.66 -0.73
N PRO A 21 15.33 -12.94 0.54
CA PRO A 21 15.19 -11.92 1.58
C PRO A 21 16.42 -11.01 1.71
N LEU A 22 17.64 -11.57 1.77
CA LEU A 22 18.87 -10.75 1.88
C LEU A 22 19.04 -9.81 0.68
N ALA A 23 18.86 -10.32 -0.53
CA ALA A 23 18.96 -9.52 -1.74
C ALA A 23 17.92 -8.38 -1.73
N LEU A 24 16.68 -8.67 -1.34
CA LEU A 24 15.64 -7.64 -1.23
C LEU A 24 15.96 -6.61 -0.15
N MET A 25 16.41 -7.04 1.04
CA MET A 25 16.81 -6.13 2.13
C MET A 25 18.03 -5.27 1.76
N ALA A 26 18.92 -5.76 0.90
CA ALA A 26 20.07 -4.99 0.44
C ALA A 26 19.70 -4.01 -0.69
N VAL A 27 18.90 -4.44 -1.67
CA VAL A 27 18.62 -3.67 -2.89
C VAL A 27 17.51 -2.65 -2.68
N THR A 28 16.47 -2.98 -1.92
CA THR A 28 15.28 -2.12 -1.82
C THR A 28 15.52 -0.77 -1.13
N PRO A 29 16.34 -0.65 -0.06
CA PRO A 29 16.72 0.65 0.52
C PRO A 29 17.49 1.54 -0.46
N VAL A 30 18.38 0.94 -1.25
CA VAL A 30 19.15 1.62 -2.29
C VAL A 30 18.23 2.11 -3.39
N ALA A 31 17.35 1.24 -3.88
CA ALA A 31 16.38 1.61 -4.91
C ALA A 31 15.48 2.77 -4.46
N ALA A 32 14.95 2.73 -3.23
CA ALA A 32 14.12 3.81 -2.69
C ALA A 32 14.87 5.15 -2.66
N THR A 33 16.10 5.16 -2.14
CA THR A 33 16.94 6.36 -2.07
C THR A 33 17.27 6.91 -3.46
N LEU A 34 17.64 6.04 -4.40
CA LEU A 34 17.94 6.42 -5.78
C LEU A 34 16.72 7.01 -6.49
N ILE A 35 15.56 6.38 -6.36
CA ILE A 35 14.31 6.86 -6.95
C ILE A 35 14.02 8.28 -6.45
N THR A 36 14.04 8.47 -5.12
CA THR A 36 13.82 9.79 -4.52
C THR A 36 14.84 10.81 -5.01
N HIS A 37 16.12 10.44 -5.10
CA HIS A 37 17.17 11.34 -5.59
C HIS A 37 16.97 11.74 -7.05
N VAL A 38 16.61 10.79 -7.93
CA VAL A 38 16.30 11.06 -9.34
C VAL A 38 15.16 12.05 -9.47
N PHE A 39 14.07 11.89 -8.71
CA PHE A 39 12.92 12.81 -8.78
C PHE A 39 13.20 14.18 -8.14
N VAL A 40 13.90 14.24 -7.00
CA VAL A 40 14.07 15.47 -6.20
C VAL A 40 15.29 16.28 -6.61
N LYS A 41 16.39 15.66 -7.06
CA LYS A 41 17.63 16.37 -7.41
C LYS A 41 17.86 16.50 -8.91
N HIS A 42 17.33 15.58 -9.72
CA HIS A 42 17.50 15.58 -11.17
C HIS A 42 16.18 15.76 -11.95
N GLY A 43 15.13 16.24 -11.29
CA GLY A 43 13.84 16.52 -11.92
C GLY A 43 13.20 15.32 -12.63
N GLY A 44 13.55 14.08 -12.26
CA GLY A 44 13.08 12.86 -12.91
C GLY A 44 13.81 12.49 -14.21
N SER A 45 14.94 13.12 -14.53
CA SER A 45 15.77 12.75 -15.68
C SER A 45 16.78 11.67 -15.30
N VAL A 46 16.55 10.44 -15.79
CA VAL A 46 17.48 9.32 -15.59
C VAL A 46 18.81 9.59 -16.31
N GLY A 47 18.79 10.25 -17.47
CA GLY A 47 19.99 10.62 -18.20
C GLY A 47 20.89 11.56 -17.40
N ALA A 48 20.32 12.66 -16.88
CA ALA A 48 21.06 13.61 -16.05
C ALA A 48 21.60 12.98 -14.76
N PHE A 49 20.85 12.04 -14.18
CA PHE A 49 21.32 11.26 -13.04
C PHE A 49 22.55 10.40 -13.41
N LEU A 50 22.52 9.67 -14.52
CA LEU A 50 23.65 8.84 -14.96
C LEU A 50 24.87 9.69 -15.35
N GLU A 51 24.66 10.83 -15.99
CA GLU A 51 25.71 11.79 -16.38
C GLU A 51 26.38 12.45 -15.18
N SER A 52 25.67 12.59 -14.05
CA SER A 52 26.23 13.17 -12.83
C SER A 52 27.46 12.40 -12.31
N GLY A 53 27.56 11.11 -12.64
CA GLY A 53 28.67 10.25 -12.24
C GLY A 53 28.82 10.08 -10.72
N GLN A 54 27.83 10.50 -9.93
CA GLN A 54 27.89 10.48 -8.48
C GLN A 54 27.92 9.04 -7.95
N SER A 55 28.79 8.80 -6.97
CA SER A 55 28.86 7.52 -6.29
C SER A 55 27.62 7.30 -5.42
N LEU A 56 27.28 6.04 -5.12
CA LEU A 56 26.17 5.72 -4.20
C LEU A 56 26.32 6.38 -2.83
N LEU A 57 27.55 6.59 -2.36
CA LEU A 57 27.82 7.22 -1.07
C LEU A 57 27.51 8.72 -1.09
N GLU A 58 27.77 9.41 -2.21
CA GLU A 58 27.43 10.83 -2.39
C GLU A 58 25.93 11.03 -2.60
N LEU A 59 25.27 10.06 -3.23
CA LEU A 59 23.82 10.08 -3.48
C LEU A 59 23.00 9.83 -2.22
N TRP A 60 23.58 9.15 -1.23
CA TRP A 60 22.91 8.77 0.00
C TRP A 60 22.97 9.91 1.04
N PRO A 61 21.89 10.65 1.26
CA PRO A 61 21.90 11.76 2.22
C PRO A 61 22.11 11.21 3.63
N THR A 62 22.69 12.03 4.51
CA THR A 62 22.91 11.61 5.90
C THR A 62 21.58 11.16 6.53
N PRO A 63 21.49 9.91 7.06
CA PRO A 63 20.28 9.44 7.72
C PRO A 63 20.07 10.09 9.09
N PHE A 64 20.99 10.94 9.54
CA PHE A 64 20.98 11.56 10.86
C PHE A 64 20.68 13.06 10.83
N ASP A 65 20.08 13.57 9.75
CA ASP A 65 19.63 14.95 9.70
C ASP A 65 18.61 15.24 10.83
N PRO A 66 18.89 16.20 11.74
CA PRO A 66 18.03 16.46 12.88
C PRO A 66 16.63 16.96 12.49
N THR A 67 16.50 17.65 11.36
CA THR A 67 15.21 18.17 10.90
C THR A 67 14.35 17.04 10.34
N ALA A 68 14.93 16.15 9.53
CA ALA A 68 14.24 14.96 9.04
C ALA A 68 13.70 14.10 10.21
N TRP A 69 14.50 13.84 11.24
CA TRP A 69 14.04 13.10 12.42
C TRP A 69 12.95 13.82 13.22
N LYS A 70 13.00 15.15 13.32
CA LYS A 70 11.90 15.94 13.93
C LYS A 70 10.61 15.81 13.14
N LEU A 71 10.68 15.87 11.81
CA LEU A 71 9.51 15.71 10.94
C LEU A 71 8.91 14.30 11.05
N ILE A 72 9.76 13.27 10.97
CA ILE A 72 9.36 11.87 11.12
C ILE A 72 8.73 11.63 12.49
N GLY A 73 9.42 12.02 13.56
CA GLY A 73 8.96 11.84 14.93
C GLY A 73 7.67 12.61 15.21
N GLY A 74 7.60 13.89 14.83
CA GLY A 74 6.41 14.72 14.98
C GLY A 74 5.19 14.13 14.25
N PHE A 75 5.40 13.66 13.01
CA PHE A 75 4.35 13.00 12.24
C PHE A 75 3.91 11.68 12.89
N MET A 76 4.84 10.76 13.19
CA MET A 76 4.52 9.47 13.78
C MET A 76 3.82 9.60 15.13
N VAL A 77 4.29 10.51 16.00
CA VAL A 77 3.65 10.79 17.30
C VAL A 77 2.24 11.32 17.08
N THR A 78 2.05 12.27 16.16
CA THR A 78 0.72 12.79 15.82
C THR A 78 -0.21 11.65 15.37
N GLN A 79 0.26 10.77 14.49
CA GLN A 79 -0.52 9.63 14.01
C GLN A 79 -0.87 8.63 15.10
N LEU A 80 0.05 8.32 16.02
CA LEU A 80 -0.20 7.45 17.18
C LEU A 80 -1.23 8.05 18.14
N VAL A 81 -1.15 9.37 18.38
CA VAL A 81 -2.10 10.11 19.21
C VAL A 81 -3.48 10.11 18.57
N LEU A 82 -3.59 10.47 17.28
CA LEU A 82 -4.86 10.48 16.55
C LEU A 82 -5.50 9.08 16.52
N MET A 83 -4.70 8.05 16.22
CA MET A 83 -5.14 6.65 16.22
C MET A 83 -5.80 6.24 17.54
N ARG A 84 -5.30 6.73 18.68
CA ARG A 84 -5.85 6.41 20.00
C ARG A 84 -7.02 7.32 20.40
N VAL A 85 -6.86 8.63 20.27
CA VAL A 85 -7.75 9.65 20.84
C VAL A 85 -9.02 9.82 20.01
N VAL A 86 -8.91 9.87 18.67
CA VAL A 86 -10.05 10.16 17.80
C VAL A 86 -11.10 9.06 17.96
N PRO A 87 -12.37 9.38 18.29
CA PRO A 87 -13.42 8.38 18.51
C PRO A 87 -13.69 7.60 17.22
N GLY A 88 -14.09 6.34 17.33
CA GLY A 88 -14.37 5.50 16.17
C GLY A 88 -15.09 4.23 16.60
N LYS A 89 -15.81 3.60 15.68
CA LYS A 89 -16.51 2.34 15.96
C LYS A 89 -15.48 1.22 16.07
N THR A 90 -15.69 0.30 17.01
CA THR A 90 -14.92 -0.94 17.03
C THR A 90 -15.29 -1.79 15.82
N SER A 91 -14.28 -2.27 15.09
CA SER A 91 -14.41 -3.25 14.04
C SER A 91 -13.52 -4.46 14.33
N TYR A 92 -13.91 -5.60 13.78
CA TYR A 92 -13.21 -6.86 13.98
C TYR A 92 -12.66 -7.33 12.64
N GLY A 93 -11.40 -7.77 12.66
CA GLY A 93 -10.86 -8.54 11.56
C GLY A 93 -11.39 -9.98 11.57
N PRO A 94 -11.04 -10.76 10.55
CA PRO A 94 -11.44 -12.15 10.46
C PRO A 94 -10.73 -13.02 11.52
N VAL A 95 -11.35 -14.15 11.86
CA VAL A 95 -10.78 -15.15 12.76
C VAL A 95 -9.47 -15.67 12.17
N THR A 96 -8.40 -15.65 12.97
CA THR A 96 -7.07 -16.10 12.58
C THR A 96 -6.94 -17.63 12.68
N PRO A 97 -5.91 -18.25 12.07
CA PRO A 97 -5.64 -19.67 12.25
C PRO A 97 -5.44 -20.06 13.72
N GLY A 98 -4.90 -19.16 14.55
CA GLY A 98 -4.75 -19.35 16.00
C GLY A 98 -6.04 -19.13 16.79
N GLY A 99 -7.17 -18.86 16.13
CA GLY A 99 -8.49 -18.64 16.75
C GLY A 99 -8.70 -17.24 17.33
N ASN A 100 -7.76 -16.31 17.13
CA ASN A 100 -7.87 -14.94 17.62
C ASN A 100 -8.76 -14.10 16.70
N VAL A 101 -9.34 -13.03 17.24
CA VAL A 101 -10.10 -12.04 16.47
C VAL A 101 -9.47 -10.68 16.73
N PRO A 102 -8.74 -10.10 15.76
CA PRO A 102 -8.09 -8.82 15.97
C PRO A 102 -9.12 -7.69 16.01
N GLU A 103 -9.04 -6.87 17.05
CA GLU A 103 -9.91 -5.71 17.27
C GLU A 103 -9.24 -4.42 16.78
N TYR A 104 -9.96 -3.63 16.00
CA TYR A 104 -9.51 -2.35 15.46
C TYR A 104 -10.49 -1.22 15.77
N LYS A 105 -9.97 0.00 15.85
CA LYS A 105 -10.77 1.22 15.97
C LYS A 105 -10.91 1.87 14.59
N SER A 106 -12.12 1.82 14.03
CA SER A 106 -12.44 2.42 12.73
C SER A 106 -12.61 3.93 12.86
N ASN A 107 -11.48 4.65 12.92
CA ASN A 107 -11.39 6.10 12.96
C ASN A 107 -10.54 6.68 11.80
N GLY A 108 -10.19 5.87 10.80
CA GLY A 108 -9.26 6.24 9.73
C GLY A 108 -9.64 7.49 8.98
N PHE A 109 -10.90 7.62 8.56
CA PHE A 109 -11.35 8.80 7.81
C PHE A 109 -11.28 10.11 8.62
N GLN A 110 -11.62 10.04 9.91
CA GLN A 110 -11.51 11.21 10.80
C GLN A 110 -10.05 11.57 11.05
N CYS A 111 -9.19 10.57 11.31
CA CYS A 111 -7.75 10.77 11.42
C CYS A 111 -7.15 11.35 10.13
N PHE A 112 -7.65 10.94 8.97
CA PHE A 112 -7.25 11.47 7.67
C PHE A 112 -7.61 12.94 7.51
N ALA A 113 -8.88 13.29 7.71
CA ALA A 113 -9.33 14.68 7.63
C ALA A 113 -8.57 15.58 8.63
N LEU A 114 -8.37 15.10 9.87
CA LEU A 114 -7.61 15.82 10.88
C LEU A 114 -6.13 15.96 10.51
N SER A 115 -5.50 14.94 9.95
CA SER A 115 -4.09 15.00 9.54
C SER A 115 -3.87 16.04 8.45
N LEU A 116 -4.77 16.09 7.45
CA LEU A 116 -4.72 17.11 6.40
C LEU A 116 -5.00 18.51 6.96
N ALA A 117 -6.01 18.65 7.82
CA ALA A 117 -6.35 19.91 8.44
C ALA A 117 -5.22 20.45 9.33
N LEU A 118 -4.60 19.60 10.14
CA LEU A 118 -3.45 19.95 10.98
C LEU A 118 -2.25 20.34 10.12
N PHE A 119 -1.97 19.60 9.05
CA PHE A 119 -0.87 19.93 8.14
C PHE A 119 -1.05 21.31 7.50
N LEU A 120 -2.22 21.56 6.91
CA LEU A 120 -2.54 22.83 6.24
C LEU A 120 -2.65 23.99 7.22
N ALA A 121 -3.23 23.79 8.40
CA ALA A 121 -3.29 24.81 9.44
C ALA A 121 -1.88 25.16 9.96
N GLY A 122 -1.02 24.16 10.17
CA GLY A 122 0.37 24.36 10.54
C GLY A 122 1.13 25.18 9.50
N ALA A 123 0.94 24.90 8.21
CA ALA A 123 1.60 25.61 7.13
C ALA A 123 1.07 27.05 6.92
N PHE A 124 -0.26 27.24 6.87
CA PHE A 124 -0.87 28.49 6.39
C PHE A 124 -1.52 29.36 7.46
N ARG A 125 -1.94 28.79 8.60
CA ARG A 125 -2.65 29.54 9.66
C ARG A 125 -1.75 29.87 10.84
N PHE A 126 -0.85 28.96 11.18
CA PHE A 126 0.07 29.08 12.31
C PHE A 126 1.51 29.33 11.86
N GLU A 127 1.80 29.19 10.56
CA GLU A 127 3.12 29.43 9.95
C GLU A 127 4.27 28.70 10.69
N LEU A 128 3.99 27.48 11.18
CA LEU A 128 4.94 26.68 11.95
C LEU A 128 6.09 26.14 11.09
N TYR A 129 5.83 25.96 9.79
CA TYR A 129 6.77 25.45 8.80
C TYR A 129 6.34 25.84 7.37
N PRO A 130 7.26 25.88 6.40
CA PRO A 130 6.92 26.02 4.98
C PRO A 130 6.05 24.86 4.49
N GLY A 131 5.07 25.13 3.63
CA GLY A 131 4.19 24.08 3.10
C GLY A 131 4.95 23.02 2.30
N GLY A 132 6.03 23.40 1.62
CA GLY A 132 6.92 22.52 0.86
C GLY A 132 7.94 21.72 1.67
N ILE A 133 7.95 21.83 3.00
CA ILE A 133 9.01 21.27 3.86
C ILE A 133 9.25 19.77 3.68
N VAL A 134 8.22 18.97 3.39
CA VAL A 134 8.38 17.52 3.20
C VAL A 134 9.15 17.23 1.93
N TYR A 135 8.95 18.01 0.86
CA TYR A 135 9.70 17.86 -0.39
C TYR A 135 11.18 18.20 -0.20
N ASP A 136 11.45 19.29 0.52
CA ASP A 136 12.82 19.81 0.72
C ASP A 136 13.73 18.81 1.43
N TYR A 137 13.19 18.11 2.44
CA TYR A 137 13.91 17.12 3.23
C TYR A 137 13.59 15.68 2.82
N LEU A 138 12.91 15.45 1.69
CA LEU A 138 12.47 14.11 1.30
C LEU A 138 13.63 13.11 1.19
N PRO A 139 14.78 13.43 0.55
CA PRO A 139 15.91 12.51 0.48
C PRO A 139 16.43 12.10 1.88
N GLU A 140 16.56 13.06 2.80
CA GLU A 140 16.98 12.84 4.19
C GLU A 140 15.92 12.05 4.97
N ILE A 141 14.63 12.31 4.75
CA ILE A 141 13.51 11.57 5.34
C ILE A 141 13.56 10.09 4.91
N ILE A 142 13.74 9.80 3.62
CA ILE A 142 13.83 8.42 3.12
C ILE A 142 15.08 7.71 3.69
N SER A 143 16.21 8.41 3.76
CA SER A 143 17.44 7.90 4.37
C SER A 143 17.25 7.56 5.87
N ALA A 144 16.64 8.48 6.63
CA ALA A 144 16.33 8.27 8.04
C ALA A 144 15.30 7.15 8.26
N LEU A 145 14.25 7.09 7.43
CA LEU A 145 13.22 6.05 7.49
C LEU A 145 13.76 4.66 7.15
N ASN A 146 14.78 4.56 6.28
CA ASN A 146 15.51 3.31 6.07
C ASN A 146 16.12 2.82 7.39
N VAL A 147 16.93 3.66 8.05
CA VAL A 147 17.55 3.31 9.34
C VAL A 147 16.50 3.00 10.41
N PHE A 148 15.47 3.84 10.53
CA PHE A 148 14.36 3.62 11.44
C PHE A 148 13.67 2.28 11.20
N SER A 149 13.33 1.96 9.96
CA SER A 149 12.58 0.75 9.62
C SER A 149 13.38 -0.53 9.91
N PHE A 150 14.69 -0.53 9.67
CA PHE A 150 15.55 -1.64 10.08
C PHE A 150 15.57 -1.80 11.59
N GLY A 151 15.83 -0.73 12.35
CA GLY A 151 15.81 -0.76 13.81
C GLY A 151 14.44 -1.20 14.37
N PHE A 152 13.36 -0.68 13.80
CA PHE A 152 11.99 -1.04 14.17
C PHE A 152 11.71 -2.53 13.93
N CYS A 153 12.11 -3.08 12.78
CA CYS A 153 11.94 -4.50 12.48
C CYS A 153 12.83 -5.38 13.38
N VAL A 154 14.01 -4.92 13.79
CA VAL A 154 14.85 -5.63 14.77
C VAL A 154 14.10 -5.72 16.10
N CYS A 155 13.50 -4.60 16.56
CA CYS A 155 12.70 -4.60 17.77
C CYS A 155 11.50 -5.56 17.68
N LEU A 156 10.79 -5.62 16.55
CA LEU A 156 9.69 -6.56 16.34
C LEU A 156 10.17 -8.02 16.34
N TYR A 157 11.29 -8.30 15.67
CA TYR A 157 11.88 -9.63 15.64
C TYR A 157 12.28 -10.09 17.04
N VAL A 158 13.03 -9.25 17.78
CA VAL A 158 13.47 -9.56 19.15
C VAL A 158 12.27 -9.76 20.08
N LYS A 159 11.27 -8.88 19.99
CA LYS A 159 10.04 -9.00 20.77
C LYS A 159 9.35 -10.34 20.53
N GLY A 160 9.06 -10.68 19.27
CA GLY A 160 8.26 -11.86 18.95
C GLY A 160 9.02 -13.19 19.06
N ALA A 161 10.35 -13.18 18.89
CA ALA A 161 11.18 -14.37 18.98
C ALA A 161 11.68 -14.67 20.40
N PHE A 162 11.95 -13.66 21.23
CA PHE A 162 12.67 -13.86 22.50
C PHE A 162 12.00 -13.27 23.73
N LEU A 163 11.08 -12.30 23.59
CA LEU A 163 10.49 -11.61 24.73
C LEU A 163 9.06 -12.08 24.98
N TRP A 164 8.07 -11.34 24.50
CA TRP A 164 6.65 -11.65 24.68
C TRP A 164 5.92 -11.58 23.35
N GLN A 165 5.03 -12.53 23.15
CA GLN A 165 4.16 -12.61 21.98
C GLN A 165 2.81 -11.97 22.31
N SER A 166 2.23 -11.25 21.35
CA SER A 166 0.99 -10.50 21.55
C SER A 166 -0.25 -11.40 21.43
N SER A 167 -0.13 -12.52 20.72
CA SER A 167 -1.18 -13.54 20.57
C SER A 167 -0.57 -14.90 20.21
N SER A 168 -1.41 -15.94 20.13
CA SER A 168 -1.03 -17.26 19.63
C SER A 168 -0.68 -17.29 18.14
N ASP A 169 -0.92 -16.20 17.38
CA ASP A 169 -0.53 -16.07 15.98
C ASP A 169 0.94 -15.63 15.82
N ALA A 170 1.81 -16.26 16.58
CA ALA A 170 3.25 -16.03 16.58
C ALA A 170 4.00 -17.32 16.23
N GLY A 171 5.22 -17.20 15.70
CA GLY A 171 6.03 -18.37 15.34
C GLY A 171 7.24 -18.01 14.50
N THR A 172 8.20 -18.93 14.48
CA THR A 172 9.49 -18.81 13.80
C THR A 172 9.65 -19.91 12.76
N SER A 173 10.33 -19.64 11.65
CA SER A 173 10.71 -20.63 10.65
C SER A 173 11.99 -21.39 11.00
N GLY A 174 12.72 -20.96 12.02
CA GLY A 174 14.04 -21.48 12.38
C GLY A 174 15.19 -20.84 11.58
N ASN A 175 14.88 -19.93 10.66
CA ASN A 175 15.85 -19.14 9.91
C ASN A 175 15.73 -17.66 10.29
N PRO A 176 16.69 -17.10 11.05
CA PRO A 176 16.63 -15.72 11.53
C PRO A 176 16.47 -14.66 10.41
N VAL A 177 17.11 -14.88 9.26
CA VAL A 177 17.02 -13.98 8.11
C VAL A 177 15.59 -13.94 7.56
N PHE A 178 14.98 -15.11 7.41
CA PHE A 178 13.61 -15.21 6.94
C PHE A 178 12.63 -14.65 7.96
N ASP A 179 12.83 -14.94 9.25
CA ASP A 179 11.95 -14.48 10.33
C ASP A 179 12.01 -12.96 10.53
N PHE A 180 13.18 -12.33 10.35
CA PHE A 180 13.30 -10.88 10.30
C PHE A 180 12.58 -10.29 9.08
N TYR A 181 12.77 -10.90 7.91
CA TYR A 181 12.17 -10.42 6.66
C TYR A 181 10.64 -10.53 6.66
N TRP A 182 10.14 -11.70 7.05
CA TRP A 182 8.71 -12.05 7.01
C TRP A 182 7.96 -11.58 8.24
N GLY A 183 8.60 -11.60 9.41
CA GLY A 183 8.00 -11.26 10.71
C GLY A 183 7.66 -12.49 11.54
N THR A 184 7.79 -12.37 12.86
CA THR A 184 7.53 -13.43 13.85
C THR A 184 6.07 -13.44 14.32
N GLU A 185 5.42 -12.28 14.40
CA GLU A 185 4.03 -12.13 14.84
C GLU A 185 3.12 -11.68 13.68
N LEU A 186 1.90 -12.24 13.62
CA LEU A 186 0.90 -11.81 12.64
C LEU A 186 0.30 -10.44 12.99
N TYR A 187 0.02 -10.19 14.28
CA TYR A 187 -0.54 -8.94 14.79
C TYR A 187 0.20 -8.46 16.05
N PRO A 188 1.46 -7.99 15.92
CA PRO A 188 2.17 -7.51 17.09
C PRO A 188 1.51 -6.24 17.64
N ARG A 189 1.38 -6.19 18.96
CA ARG A 189 0.94 -5.01 19.70
C ARG A 189 2.07 -4.51 20.60
N VAL A 190 2.33 -3.21 20.53
CA VAL A 190 3.32 -2.53 21.37
C VAL A 190 2.57 -1.45 22.16
N LEU A 191 2.57 -1.56 23.49
CA LEU A 191 1.86 -0.64 24.39
C LEU A 191 0.36 -0.44 24.02
N GLY A 192 -0.26 -1.45 23.43
CA GLY A 192 -1.65 -1.44 22.98
C GLY A 192 -1.89 -0.85 21.59
N TRP A 193 -0.87 -0.33 20.89
CA TRP A 193 -0.98 0.02 19.47
C TRP A 193 -0.77 -1.20 18.59
N ASP A 194 -1.66 -1.39 17.62
CA ASP A 194 -1.50 -2.39 16.58
C ASP A 194 -0.47 -1.92 15.55
N VAL A 195 0.61 -2.69 15.41
CA VAL A 195 1.76 -2.30 14.58
C VAL A 195 1.38 -2.22 13.11
N LYS A 196 0.55 -3.13 12.59
CA LYS A 196 0.21 -3.18 11.16
C LYS A 196 -0.72 -2.03 10.79
N LEU A 197 -1.72 -1.76 11.61
CA LEU A 197 -2.61 -0.62 11.43
C LEU A 197 -1.81 0.70 11.50
N PHE A 198 -0.85 0.78 12.41
CA PHE A 198 0.04 1.94 12.50
C PHE A 198 0.92 2.10 11.26
N THR A 199 1.74 1.09 10.90
CA THR A 199 2.70 1.22 9.80
C THR A 199 2.02 1.39 8.46
N ASN A 200 0.99 0.60 8.17
CA ASN A 200 0.37 0.57 6.85
C ASN A 200 -0.56 1.77 6.67
N CYS A 201 -1.52 1.93 7.58
CA CYS A 201 -2.59 2.91 7.39
C CYS A 201 -2.19 4.28 7.94
N ARG A 202 -1.81 4.35 9.22
CA ARG A 202 -1.62 5.64 9.91
C ARG A 202 -0.30 6.31 9.55
N CYS A 203 0.77 5.57 9.31
CA CYS A 203 2.04 6.14 8.91
C CYS A 203 2.18 6.19 7.38
N GLY A 204 2.18 5.05 6.69
CA GLY A 204 2.43 4.98 5.25
C GLY A 204 1.39 5.70 4.39
N LEU A 205 0.14 5.25 4.43
CA LEU A 205 -0.92 5.82 3.58
C LEU A 205 -1.32 7.25 3.98
N MET A 206 -1.20 7.60 5.27
CA MET A 206 -1.42 8.97 5.70
C MET A 206 -0.30 9.90 5.22
N PHE A 207 0.96 9.44 5.27
CA PHE A 207 2.08 10.19 4.71
C PHE A 207 1.87 10.43 3.23
N TRP A 208 1.38 9.44 2.47
CA TRP A 208 1.10 9.63 1.04
C TRP A 208 0.24 10.87 0.81
N ALA A 209 -0.87 11.02 1.55
CA ALA A 209 -1.75 12.17 1.41
C ALA A 209 -1.11 13.50 1.83
N VAL A 210 -0.36 13.51 2.93
CA VAL A 210 0.31 14.74 3.42
C VAL A 210 1.48 15.14 2.51
N GLY A 211 2.26 14.16 2.05
CA GLY A 211 3.42 14.37 1.18
C GLY A 211 3.02 15.03 -0.14
N ILE A 212 2.01 14.50 -0.83
CA ILE A 212 1.57 15.07 -2.12
C ILE A 212 1.00 16.50 -1.98
N LEU A 213 0.40 16.84 -0.84
CA LEU A 213 -0.01 18.22 -0.55
C LEU A 213 1.20 19.12 -0.32
N SER A 214 2.21 18.63 0.39
CA SER A 214 3.46 19.36 0.55
C SER A 214 4.15 19.61 -0.79
N TYR A 215 4.10 18.64 -1.71
CA TYR A 215 4.67 18.78 -3.05
C TYR A 215 3.95 19.85 -3.88
N ALA A 216 2.62 19.92 -3.81
CA ALA A 216 1.87 21.00 -4.44
C ALA A 216 2.22 22.37 -3.82
N CYS A 217 2.38 22.43 -2.50
CA CYS A 217 2.84 23.65 -1.83
C CYS A 217 4.25 24.03 -2.30
N LYS A 218 5.14 23.05 -2.48
CA LYS A 218 6.49 23.30 -2.98
C LYS A 218 6.49 23.85 -4.40
N GLN A 219 5.67 23.31 -5.29
CA GLN A 219 5.54 23.85 -6.64
C GLN A 219 5.10 25.32 -6.60
N ARG A 220 4.14 25.66 -5.73
CA ARG A 220 3.73 27.06 -5.51
C ARG A 220 4.86 27.94 -4.98
N GLU A 221 5.70 27.44 -4.08
CA GLU A 221 6.87 28.17 -3.57
C GLU A 221 7.90 28.44 -4.67
N LEU A 222 8.07 27.52 -5.61
CA LEU A 222 9.05 27.64 -6.70
C LEU A 222 8.57 28.54 -7.85
N TYR A 223 7.30 28.45 -8.23
CA TYR A 223 6.79 29.12 -9.45
C TYR A 223 5.73 30.21 -9.17
N GLY A 224 5.25 30.33 -7.94
CA GLY A 224 4.20 31.27 -7.54
C GLY A 224 2.77 30.74 -7.72
N ASP A 225 2.58 29.70 -8.53
CA ASP A 225 1.30 29.04 -8.78
C ASP A 225 1.45 27.50 -8.79
N VAL A 226 0.31 26.80 -8.89
CA VAL A 226 0.26 25.33 -8.98
C VAL A 226 -0.31 24.96 -10.35
N SER A 227 0.41 24.13 -11.10
CA SER A 227 -0.01 23.71 -12.43
C SER A 227 -1.27 22.85 -12.38
N ASP A 228 -2.09 22.90 -13.43
CA ASP A 228 -3.28 22.05 -13.54
C ASP A 228 -2.93 20.55 -13.52
N SER A 229 -1.77 20.17 -14.07
CA SER A 229 -1.22 18.81 -13.98
C SER A 229 -0.99 18.35 -12.54
N MET A 230 -0.38 19.20 -11.72
CA MET A 230 -0.14 18.91 -10.30
C MET A 230 -1.48 18.79 -9.56
N LEU A 231 -2.40 19.73 -9.79
CA LEU A 231 -3.73 19.71 -9.16
C LEU A 231 -4.49 18.42 -9.48
N VAL A 232 -4.53 17.99 -10.76
CA VAL A 232 -5.20 16.75 -11.17
C VAL A 232 -4.55 15.53 -10.51
N SER A 233 -3.22 15.45 -10.53
CA SER A 233 -2.48 14.32 -9.94
C SER A 233 -2.72 14.21 -8.43
N VAL A 234 -2.59 15.33 -7.71
CA VAL A 234 -2.76 15.39 -6.26
C VAL A 234 -4.22 15.13 -5.88
N ALA A 235 -5.18 15.74 -6.58
CA ALA A 235 -6.60 15.55 -6.28
C ALA A 235 -7.04 14.10 -6.48
N LEU A 236 -6.60 13.43 -7.55
CA LEU A 236 -6.91 12.02 -7.78
C LEU A 236 -6.32 11.10 -6.70
N GLN A 237 -5.05 11.33 -6.32
CA GLN A 237 -4.42 10.58 -5.24
C GLN A 237 -5.12 10.82 -3.89
N LEU A 238 -5.55 12.06 -3.60
CA LEU A 238 -6.34 12.35 -2.40
C LEU A 238 -7.71 11.67 -2.42
N VAL A 239 -8.41 11.63 -3.56
CA VAL A 239 -9.68 10.88 -3.71
C VAL A 239 -9.45 9.39 -3.44
N TYR A 240 -8.36 8.83 -3.99
CA TYR A 240 -8.00 7.43 -3.79
C TYR A 240 -7.72 7.12 -2.30
N VAL A 241 -6.87 7.93 -1.64
CA VAL A 241 -6.52 7.72 -0.23
C VAL A 241 -7.72 8.00 0.69
N ALA A 242 -8.56 8.99 0.37
CA ALA A 242 -9.80 9.25 1.10
C ALA A 242 -10.76 8.05 1.01
N LYS A 243 -10.92 7.46 -0.19
CA LYS A 243 -11.70 6.22 -0.37
C LYS A 243 -11.14 5.07 0.46
N PHE A 244 -9.82 4.92 0.52
CA PHE A 244 -9.18 3.92 1.36
C PHE A 244 -9.59 4.08 2.83
N PHE A 245 -9.48 5.28 3.39
CA PHE A 245 -9.82 5.53 4.80
C PHE A 245 -11.32 5.48 5.08
N TRP A 246 -12.16 5.82 4.10
CA TRP A 246 -13.61 5.62 4.20
C TRP A 246 -13.97 4.13 4.31
N TRP A 247 -13.21 3.27 3.64
CA TRP A 247 -13.39 1.82 3.59
C TRP A 247 -12.39 1.06 4.48
N GLU A 248 -11.78 1.71 5.47
CA GLU A 248 -10.67 1.15 6.26
C GLU A 248 -10.97 -0.24 6.87
N ALA A 249 -12.18 -0.44 7.40
CA ALA A 249 -12.56 -1.73 7.99
C ALA A 249 -12.49 -2.88 6.97
N GLY A 250 -12.75 -2.61 5.69
CA GLY A 250 -12.61 -3.59 4.62
C GLY A 250 -11.15 -3.98 4.34
N TYR A 251 -10.22 -3.03 4.50
CA TYR A 251 -8.79 -3.30 4.37
C TYR A 251 -8.25 -4.25 5.43
N MET A 252 -8.87 -4.28 6.63
CA MET A 252 -8.53 -5.25 7.69
C MET A 252 -8.79 -6.71 7.30
N CYS A 253 -9.57 -6.92 6.23
CA CYS A 253 -9.86 -8.23 5.64
C CYS A 253 -9.03 -8.50 4.36
N SER A 254 -7.97 -7.72 4.13
CA SER A 254 -7.06 -7.94 3.00
C SER A 254 -5.99 -8.99 3.32
N ILE A 255 -5.38 -9.58 2.28
CA ILE A 255 -4.26 -10.51 2.41
C ILE A 255 -3.09 -9.95 3.24
N ASP A 256 -2.77 -8.67 3.06
CA ASP A 256 -1.66 -7.99 3.73
C ASP A 256 -1.91 -7.95 5.25
N ILE A 257 -3.16 -7.79 5.67
CA ILE A 257 -3.54 -7.81 7.09
C ILE A 257 -3.77 -9.23 7.61
N MET A 258 -4.40 -10.11 6.85
CA MET A 258 -4.80 -11.46 7.29
C MET A 258 -3.67 -12.49 7.36
N HIS A 259 -2.67 -12.36 6.48
CA HIS A 259 -1.74 -13.46 6.23
C HIS A 259 -0.27 -13.06 6.31
N ASP A 260 0.06 -11.83 5.95
CA ASP A 260 1.45 -11.37 5.99
C ASP A 260 1.80 -10.95 7.42
N ARG A 261 2.92 -11.46 7.95
CA ARG A 261 3.38 -11.12 9.29
C ARG A 261 4.06 -9.75 9.29
N ALA A 262 4.15 -9.13 10.46
CA ALA A 262 4.78 -7.82 10.61
C ALA A 262 6.32 -7.96 10.72
N GLY A 263 6.98 -8.08 9.58
CA GLY A 263 8.44 -8.03 9.45
C GLY A 263 8.90 -6.94 8.49
N TYR A 264 10.17 -6.98 8.09
CA TYR A 264 10.76 -6.02 7.15
C TYR A 264 9.90 -5.83 5.90
N TYR A 265 9.48 -6.92 5.24
CA TYR A 265 8.75 -6.85 3.98
C TYR A 265 7.52 -5.94 4.04
N LEU A 266 6.73 -6.06 5.11
CA LEU A 266 5.51 -5.28 5.30
C LEU A 266 5.83 -3.87 5.84
N CYS A 267 6.56 -3.80 6.95
CA CYS A 267 6.78 -2.54 7.65
C CYS A 267 7.66 -1.58 6.84
N TRP A 268 8.79 -2.04 6.30
CA TRP A 268 9.65 -1.21 5.44
C TRP A 268 8.91 -0.79 4.16
N GLY A 269 8.13 -1.68 3.55
CA GLY A 269 7.32 -1.37 2.37
C GLY A 269 6.37 -0.20 2.63
N CYS A 270 5.66 -0.19 3.75
CA CYS A 270 4.76 0.91 4.08
C CYS A 270 5.48 2.18 4.55
N LEU A 271 6.60 2.05 5.26
CA LEU A 271 7.31 3.19 5.85
C LEU A 271 8.26 3.90 4.87
N VAL A 272 8.81 3.20 3.88
CA VAL A 272 9.82 3.76 2.97
C VAL A 272 9.38 3.69 1.52
N TRP A 273 8.89 2.53 1.07
CA TRP A 273 8.55 2.34 -0.35
C TRP A 273 7.33 3.15 -0.77
N VAL A 274 6.28 3.22 0.06
CA VAL A 274 5.11 4.08 -0.21
C VAL A 274 5.51 5.56 -0.35
N PRO A 275 6.22 6.18 0.61
CA PRO A 275 6.76 7.54 0.42
C PRO A 275 7.58 7.73 -0.85
N SER A 276 8.45 6.77 -1.19
CA SER A 276 9.42 6.92 -2.28
C SER A 276 8.85 6.66 -3.68
N VAL A 277 7.84 5.81 -3.81
CA VAL A 277 7.34 5.33 -5.11
C VAL A 277 5.90 5.74 -5.38
N TYR A 278 5.02 5.68 -4.38
CA TYR A 278 3.60 5.97 -4.61
C TYR A 278 3.36 7.47 -4.80
N THR A 279 4.20 8.29 -4.18
CA THR A 279 4.12 9.74 -4.30
C THR A 279 4.89 10.28 -5.50
N SER A 280 5.58 9.43 -6.27
CA SER A 280 6.54 9.85 -7.31
C SER A 280 5.94 10.61 -8.49
N PRO A 281 4.70 10.36 -8.94
CA PRO A 281 4.10 11.20 -9.98
C PRO A 281 3.97 12.66 -9.55
N ALA A 282 3.57 12.91 -8.30
CA ALA A 282 3.50 14.27 -7.76
C ALA A 282 4.91 14.83 -7.50
N MET A 283 5.86 14.02 -7.01
CA MET A 283 7.26 14.45 -6.85
C MET A 283 7.85 14.99 -8.16
N TYR A 284 7.60 14.30 -9.27
CA TYR A 284 8.05 14.70 -10.59
C TYR A 284 7.50 16.07 -11.02
N LEU A 285 6.20 16.28 -10.83
CA LEU A 285 5.52 17.49 -11.24
C LEU A 285 6.01 18.73 -10.47
N VAL A 286 6.62 18.57 -9.29
CA VAL A 286 7.18 19.71 -8.54
C VAL A 286 8.20 20.48 -9.36
N GLN A 287 9.07 19.80 -10.13
CA GLN A 287 10.08 20.46 -10.96
C GLN A 287 9.68 20.59 -12.43
N ASN A 288 8.57 19.94 -12.82
CA ASN A 288 8.11 19.87 -14.20
C ASN A 288 6.65 20.34 -14.28
N PRO A 289 6.37 21.65 -14.08
CA PRO A 289 5.03 22.19 -14.23
C PRO A 289 4.58 22.05 -15.70
N ILE A 290 3.50 21.33 -15.92
CA ILE A 290 2.88 21.11 -17.24
C ILE A 290 1.49 21.73 -17.23
N HIS A 291 1.15 22.48 -18.28
CA HIS A 291 -0.20 23.03 -18.47
C HIS A 291 -0.99 22.15 -19.45
N LEU A 292 -1.99 21.43 -18.95
CA LEU A 292 -2.85 20.51 -19.71
C LEU A 292 -3.97 21.23 -20.45
N GLY A 293 -4.43 22.36 -19.90
CA GLY A 293 -5.68 23.02 -20.26
C GLY A 293 -6.88 22.36 -19.60
N THR A 294 -7.89 23.19 -19.27
CA THR A 294 -9.09 22.77 -18.52
C THR A 294 -9.81 21.54 -19.09
N PRO A 295 -10.00 21.39 -20.42
CA PRO A 295 -10.70 20.22 -20.97
C PRO A 295 -9.94 18.91 -20.70
N THR A 296 -8.63 18.90 -20.94
CA THR A 296 -7.76 17.73 -20.73
C THR A 296 -7.65 17.40 -19.25
N ALA A 297 -7.43 18.42 -18.40
CA ALA A 297 -7.35 18.26 -16.95
C ALA A 297 -8.64 17.65 -16.39
N LEU A 298 -9.80 18.16 -16.80
CA LEU A 298 -11.10 17.64 -16.37
C LEU A 298 -11.35 16.22 -16.89
N ALA A 299 -11.02 15.93 -18.14
CA ALA A 299 -11.18 14.59 -18.71
C ALA A 299 -10.35 13.54 -17.95
N ILE A 300 -9.08 13.85 -17.65
CA ILE A 300 -8.19 12.96 -16.87
C ILE A 300 -8.73 12.78 -15.45
N PHE A 301 -9.15 13.88 -14.81
CA PHE A 301 -9.71 13.83 -13.46
C PHE A 301 -11.00 12.97 -13.39
N LEU A 302 -11.95 13.19 -14.29
CA LEU A 302 -13.19 12.43 -14.31
C LEU A 302 -12.95 10.95 -14.63
N ALA A 303 -12.05 10.64 -15.56
CA ALA A 303 -11.64 9.27 -15.84
C ALA A 303 -11.01 8.60 -14.61
N GLY A 304 -10.11 9.29 -13.90
CA GLY A 304 -9.47 8.78 -12.69
C GLY A 304 -10.48 8.53 -11.57
N VAL A 305 -11.40 9.47 -11.31
CA VAL A 305 -12.47 9.30 -10.31
C VAL A 305 -13.37 8.12 -10.66
N LEU A 306 -13.72 7.96 -11.94
CA LEU A 306 -14.50 6.81 -12.41
C LEU A 306 -13.75 5.50 -12.13
N MET A 307 -12.45 5.41 -12.40
CA MET A 307 -11.64 4.23 -12.12
C MET A 307 -11.60 3.91 -10.62
N VAL A 308 -11.37 4.90 -9.76
CA VAL A 308 -11.43 4.72 -8.30
C VAL A 308 -12.82 4.24 -7.86
N GLY A 309 -13.88 4.78 -8.46
CA GLY A 309 -15.26 4.38 -8.21
C GLY A 309 -15.55 2.92 -8.61
N ILE A 310 -15.10 2.48 -9.80
CA ILE A 310 -15.28 1.10 -10.26
C ILE A 310 -14.51 0.13 -9.37
N ASN A 311 -13.26 0.46 -9.01
CA ASN A 311 -12.47 -0.32 -8.07
C ASN A 311 -13.21 -0.50 -6.73
N TYR A 312 -13.74 0.59 -6.16
CA TYR A 312 -14.52 0.55 -4.94
C TYR A 312 -15.81 -0.29 -5.09
N ASP A 313 -16.54 -0.13 -6.19
CA ASP A 313 -17.79 -0.86 -6.42
C ASP A 313 -17.56 -2.37 -6.54
N ALA A 314 -16.44 -2.79 -7.15
CA ALA A 314 -16.04 -4.19 -7.24
C ALA A 314 -15.79 -4.81 -5.85
N ASP A 315 -15.07 -4.12 -4.97
CA ASP A 315 -14.85 -4.58 -3.60
C ASP A 315 -16.13 -4.57 -2.76
N ARG A 316 -16.92 -3.48 -2.86
CA ARG A 316 -18.22 -3.36 -2.18
C ARG A 316 -19.15 -4.50 -2.59
N GLN A 317 -19.22 -4.84 -3.87
CA GLN A 317 -20.04 -5.91 -4.41
C GLN A 317 -19.69 -7.26 -3.77
N ARG A 318 -18.40 -7.61 -3.70
CA ARG A 318 -17.94 -8.86 -3.05
C ARG A 318 -18.27 -8.87 -1.56
N GLN A 319 -18.05 -7.77 -0.87
CA GLN A 319 -18.31 -7.68 0.57
C GLN A 319 -19.79 -7.79 0.89
N GLN A 320 -20.65 -7.04 0.20
CA GLN A 320 -22.10 -7.11 0.39
C GLN A 320 -22.63 -8.50 0.05
N PHE A 321 -22.13 -9.11 -1.03
CA PHE A 321 -22.50 -10.48 -1.40
C PHE A 321 -22.18 -11.47 -0.27
N ARG A 322 -20.97 -11.44 0.28
CA ARG A 322 -20.58 -12.32 1.39
C ARG A 322 -21.33 -12.04 2.69
N ALA A 323 -21.50 -10.76 3.04
CA ALA A 323 -22.23 -10.35 4.24
C ALA A 323 -23.72 -10.72 4.18
N SER A 324 -24.31 -10.74 2.98
CA SER A 324 -25.71 -11.16 2.77
C SER A 324 -25.89 -12.67 2.60
N GLU A 325 -24.82 -13.46 2.70
CA GLU A 325 -24.84 -14.91 2.40
C GLU A 325 -25.47 -15.23 1.02
N GLY A 326 -25.22 -14.35 0.03
CA GLY A 326 -25.78 -14.47 -1.32
C GLY A 326 -27.20 -13.95 -1.50
N LYS A 327 -27.83 -13.38 -0.46
CA LYS A 327 -29.19 -12.81 -0.49
C LYS A 327 -29.19 -11.32 -0.90
N THR A 328 -28.38 -10.94 -1.88
CA THR A 328 -28.32 -9.58 -2.43
C THR A 328 -28.55 -9.58 -3.93
N ARG A 329 -28.85 -8.42 -4.52
CA ARG A 329 -28.91 -8.29 -5.98
C ARG A 329 -27.59 -7.76 -6.52
N VAL A 330 -27.09 -8.38 -7.59
CA VAL A 330 -25.91 -7.93 -8.32
C VAL A 330 -26.37 -7.39 -9.67
N TRP A 331 -26.18 -6.09 -9.90
CA TRP A 331 -26.67 -5.38 -11.09
C TRP A 331 -28.15 -5.65 -11.39
N GLY A 332 -29.00 -5.59 -10.35
CA GLY A 332 -30.45 -5.75 -10.45
C GLY A 332 -30.96 -7.20 -10.53
N ARG A 333 -30.06 -8.18 -10.71
CA ARG A 333 -30.38 -9.62 -10.86
C ARG A 333 -29.99 -10.43 -9.62
N PRO A 334 -30.61 -11.61 -9.40
CA PRO A 334 -30.10 -12.55 -8.40
C PRO A 334 -28.66 -12.94 -8.72
N PRO A 335 -27.79 -13.14 -7.72
CA PRO A 335 -26.37 -13.38 -7.94
C PRO A 335 -26.17 -14.82 -8.41
N GLU A 336 -25.27 -15.00 -9.38
CA GLU A 336 -24.75 -16.31 -9.75
C GLU A 336 -23.46 -16.55 -8.96
N PHE A 337 -23.34 -17.70 -8.32
CA PHE A 337 -22.19 -18.04 -7.50
C PHE A 337 -22.03 -19.56 -7.36
N ILE A 338 -20.84 -19.97 -6.88
CA ILE A 338 -20.52 -21.35 -6.54
C ILE A 338 -20.35 -21.45 -5.03
N VAL A 339 -20.99 -22.47 -4.42
CA VAL A 339 -20.75 -22.83 -3.02
C VAL A 339 -19.52 -23.71 -2.98
N ALA A 340 -18.40 -23.15 -2.53
CA ALA A 340 -17.14 -23.85 -2.43
C ALA A 340 -16.93 -24.42 -1.03
N HIS A 341 -16.54 -25.69 -0.96
CA HIS A 341 -16.26 -26.37 0.30
C HIS A 341 -14.76 -26.42 0.54
N TYR A 342 -14.34 -26.25 1.80
CA TYR A 342 -12.95 -26.38 2.20
C TYR A 342 -12.84 -26.94 3.62
N GLU A 343 -11.76 -27.65 3.89
CA GLU A 343 -11.41 -28.11 5.22
C GLU A 343 -10.41 -27.13 5.84
N THR A 344 -10.66 -26.76 7.09
CA THR A 344 -9.74 -25.96 7.89
C THR A 344 -8.56 -26.80 8.37
N GLU A 345 -7.50 -26.16 8.87
CA GLU A 345 -6.34 -26.87 9.44
C GLU A 345 -6.69 -27.77 10.63
N THR A 346 -7.81 -27.50 11.30
CA THR A 346 -8.35 -28.30 12.40
C THR A 346 -9.27 -29.44 11.93
N GLY A 347 -9.41 -29.64 10.62
CA GLY A 347 -10.29 -30.66 10.00
C GLY A 347 -11.76 -30.27 9.93
N GLU A 348 -12.13 -29.05 10.34
CA GLU A 348 -13.52 -28.58 10.28
C GLU A 348 -13.91 -28.24 8.84
N ARG A 349 -15.02 -28.80 8.35
CA ARG A 349 -15.58 -28.48 7.03
C ARG A 349 -16.32 -27.15 7.06
N LYS A 350 -15.90 -26.23 6.20
CA LYS A 350 -16.52 -24.92 6.02
C LYS A 350 -16.91 -24.69 4.57
N GLN A 351 -17.86 -23.79 4.37
CA GLN A 351 -18.30 -23.34 3.05
C GLN A 351 -17.95 -21.86 2.84
N SER A 352 -17.70 -21.49 1.59
CA SER A 352 -17.49 -20.11 1.14
C SER A 352 -18.20 -19.90 -0.19
N LEU A 353 -18.73 -18.70 -0.40
CA LEU A 353 -19.43 -18.35 -1.63
C LEU A 353 -18.47 -17.65 -2.61
N LEU A 354 -18.38 -18.17 -3.84
CA LEU A 354 -17.56 -17.63 -4.93
C LEU A 354 -18.46 -16.96 -5.97
N LEU A 355 -18.39 -15.63 -6.07
CA LEU A 355 -19.26 -14.84 -6.94
C LEU A 355 -18.81 -14.93 -8.40
N THR A 356 -19.71 -15.36 -9.30
CA THR A 356 -19.44 -15.55 -10.75
C THR A 356 -20.16 -14.56 -11.65
N CYS A 357 -20.76 -13.51 -11.10
CA CYS A 357 -21.43 -12.44 -11.86
C CYS A 357 -20.96 -11.05 -11.41
N GLY A 358 -21.48 -10.00 -12.06
CA GLY A 358 -21.03 -8.63 -11.83
C GLY A 358 -19.58 -8.44 -12.26
N TRP A 359 -18.81 -7.67 -11.49
CA TRP A 359 -17.38 -7.45 -11.75
C TRP A 359 -16.57 -8.74 -11.66
N TRP A 360 -16.92 -9.61 -10.70
CA TRP A 360 -16.26 -10.89 -10.45
C TRP A 360 -16.63 -11.97 -11.47
N GLY A 361 -17.61 -11.71 -12.34
CA GLY A 361 -17.89 -12.52 -13.52
C GLY A 361 -17.12 -12.10 -14.77
N LEU A 362 -16.56 -10.88 -14.81
CA LEU A 362 -15.74 -10.41 -15.94
C LEU A 362 -14.32 -10.97 -15.89
N ALA A 363 -13.72 -10.95 -14.70
CA ALA A 363 -12.42 -11.53 -14.40
C ALA A 363 -12.31 -11.80 -12.90
N ARG A 364 -11.52 -12.81 -12.51
CA ARG A 364 -11.33 -13.23 -11.10
C ARG A 364 -10.77 -12.10 -10.23
N HIS A 365 -9.95 -11.22 -10.81
CA HIS A 365 -9.38 -10.04 -10.16
C HIS A 365 -9.67 -8.75 -10.94
N PHE A 366 -10.89 -8.58 -11.45
CA PHE A 366 -11.25 -7.41 -12.25
C PHE A 366 -10.91 -6.07 -11.58
N HIS A 367 -11.08 -5.96 -10.26
CA HIS A 367 -10.75 -4.77 -9.46
C HIS A 367 -9.31 -4.25 -9.60
N TYR A 368 -8.36 -5.08 -10.07
CA TYR A 368 -6.99 -4.64 -10.35
C TYR A 368 -6.88 -3.82 -11.66
N VAL A 369 -7.77 -4.01 -12.63
CA VAL A 369 -7.80 -3.19 -13.85
C VAL A 369 -8.07 -1.71 -13.55
N PRO A 370 -9.18 -1.33 -12.89
CA PRO A 370 -9.42 0.06 -12.53
C PRO A 370 -8.40 0.59 -11.51
N GLU A 371 -7.77 -0.27 -10.70
CA GLU A 371 -6.66 0.14 -9.82
C GLU A 371 -5.46 0.65 -10.63
N VAL A 372 -5.01 -0.13 -11.63
CA VAL A 372 -3.91 0.28 -12.51
C VAL A 372 -4.32 1.47 -13.37
N LEU A 373 -5.54 1.49 -13.91
CA LEU A 373 -5.99 2.63 -14.73
C LEU A 373 -6.11 3.92 -13.90
N ALA A 374 -6.56 3.86 -12.64
CA ALA A 374 -6.54 5.00 -11.74
C ALA A 374 -5.09 5.50 -11.54
N SER A 375 -4.13 4.59 -11.37
CA SER A 375 -2.71 4.93 -11.27
C SER A 375 -2.16 5.63 -12.52
N VAL A 376 -2.59 5.19 -13.69
CA VAL A 376 -2.27 5.85 -14.95
C VAL A 376 -2.89 7.25 -14.96
N CYS A 377 -4.13 7.43 -14.55
CA CYS A 377 -4.80 8.74 -14.57
C CYS A 377 -4.10 9.82 -13.71
N TRP A 378 -3.53 9.50 -12.55
CA TRP A 378 -2.78 10.50 -11.78
C TRP A 378 -1.30 10.60 -12.18
N THR A 379 -0.83 9.76 -13.09
CA THR A 379 0.52 9.82 -13.67
C THR A 379 0.54 10.49 -15.04
N LEU A 380 -0.53 10.33 -15.81
CA LEU A 380 -0.74 10.90 -17.14
C LEU A 380 -0.62 12.44 -17.22
N PRO A 381 -0.86 13.23 -16.16
CA PRO A 381 -0.56 14.66 -16.17
C PRO A 381 0.90 15.00 -16.52
N ALA A 382 1.84 14.05 -16.37
CA ALA A 382 3.22 14.19 -16.83
C ALA A 382 3.37 14.13 -18.36
N LEU A 383 2.34 13.71 -19.11
CA LEU A 383 2.35 13.54 -20.57
C LEU A 383 3.58 12.74 -21.04
N ALA A 384 4.08 13.00 -22.26
CA ALA A 384 5.26 12.37 -22.81
C ALA A 384 6.59 13.03 -22.37
N SER A 385 6.61 13.75 -21.24
CA SER A 385 7.80 14.51 -20.82
C SER A 385 8.96 13.62 -20.33
N SER A 386 8.65 12.54 -19.62
CA SER A 386 9.65 11.58 -19.13
C SER A 386 9.00 10.21 -18.87
N PRO A 387 9.72 9.10 -19.07
CA PRO A 387 9.27 7.78 -18.65
C PRO A 387 9.28 7.59 -17.12
N ALA A 388 10.07 8.38 -16.38
CA ALA A 388 10.25 8.23 -14.93
C ALA A 388 8.92 8.21 -14.12
N PRO A 389 7.99 9.17 -14.26
CA PRO A 389 6.74 9.15 -13.50
C PRO A 389 5.89 7.88 -13.73
N TYR A 390 5.99 7.27 -14.93
CA TYR A 390 5.27 6.04 -15.27
C TYR A 390 5.81 4.78 -14.59
N PHE A 391 6.98 4.86 -13.94
CA PHE A 391 7.50 3.76 -13.12
C PHE A 391 6.49 3.27 -12.09
N TYR A 392 5.77 4.19 -11.42
CA TYR A 392 4.76 3.82 -10.43
C TYR A 392 3.65 2.92 -11.01
N ALA A 393 3.08 3.32 -12.15
CA ALA A 393 2.00 2.56 -12.80
C ALA A 393 2.47 1.18 -13.27
N VAL A 394 3.69 1.10 -13.85
CA VAL A 394 4.30 -0.17 -14.26
C VAL A 394 4.57 -1.06 -13.05
N TYR A 395 5.18 -0.52 -12.00
CA TYR A 395 5.42 -1.21 -10.75
C TYR A 395 4.13 -1.78 -10.16
N LEU A 396 3.06 -0.96 -10.11
CA LEU A 396 1.78 -1.39 -9.57
C LEU A 396 1.15 -2.51 -10.41
N ALA A 397 1.23 -2.43 -11.74
CA ALA A 397 0.75 -3.49 -12.63
C ALA A 397 1.48 -4.82 -12.40
N VAL A 398 2.80 -4.79 -12.22
CA VAL A 398 3.60 -5.98 -11.89
C VAL A 398 3.22 -6.53 -10.51
N LEU A 399 3.11 -5.65 -9.50
CA LEU A 399 2.75 -6.03 -8.13
C LEU A 399 1.37 -6.72 -8.09
N LEU A 400 0.37 -6.15 -8.76
CA LEU A 400 -0.99 -6.68 -8.78
C LEU A 400 -1.10 -7.96 -9.60
N THR A 401 -0.32 -8.09 -10.67
CA THR A 401 -0.21 -9.34 -11.43
C THR A 401 0.35 -10.45 -10.57
N ASP A 402 1.50 -10.23 -9.91
CA ASP A 402 2.08 -11.21 -8.98
C ASP A 402 1.10 -11.54 -7.83
N ARG A 403 0.39 -10.54 -7.30
CA ARG A 403 -0.65 -10.73 -6.27
C ARG A 403 -1.81 -11.60 -6.78
N ALA A 404 -2.27 -11.41 -8.01
CA ALA A 404 -3.34 -12.21 -8.60
C ALA A 404 -2.95 -13.69 -8.71
N TYR A 405 -1.76 -13.99 -9.23
CA TYR A 405 -1.28 -15.37 -9.33
C TYR A 405 -1.11 -16.04 -7.96
N ARG A 406 -0.64 -15.30 -6.95
CA ARG A 406 -0.52 -15.83 -5.58
C ARG A 406 -1.89 -16.14 -4.97
N ASP A 407 -2.86 -15.26 -5.15
CA ASP A 407 -4.21 -15.48 -4.62
C ASP A 407 -4.93 -16.61 -5.37
N ASP A 408 -4.73 -16.72 -6.69
CA ASP A 408 -5.28 -17.81 -7.51
C ASP A 408 -4.71 -19.18 -7.08
N ALA A 409 -3.39 -19.28 -6.89
CA ALA A 409 -2.75 -20.50 -6.40
C ALA A 409 -3.26 -20.89 -5.00
N ARG A 410 -3.48 -19.90 -4.13
CA ARG A 410 -4.06 -20.13 -2.80
C ARG A 410 -5.49 -20.63 -2.88
N CYS A 411 -6.32 -20.01 -3.71
CA CYS A 411 -7.71 -20.40 -3.88
C CYS A 411 -7.83 -21.80 -4.51
N ALA A 412 -6.93 -22.14 -5.45
CA ALA A 412 -6.82 -23.49 -6.00
C ALA A 412 -6.47 -24.53 -4.94
N HIS A 413 -5.54 -24.20 -4.03
CA HIS A 413 -5.17 -25.08 -2.93
C HIS A 413 -6.29 -25.20 -1.88
N LYS A 414 -7.03 -24.13 -1.62
CA LYS A 414 -8.09 -24.10 -0.59
C LYS A 414 -9.39 -24.78 -1.05
N TYR A 415 -9.85 -24.50 -2.27
CA TYR A 415 -11.18 -24.93 -2.75
C TYR A 415 -11.11 -26.08 -3.77
N HIS A 416 -9.93 -26.51 -4.18
CA HIS A 416 -9.70 -27.66 -5.05
C HIS A 416 -10.61 -27.69 -6.30
N GLN A 417 -11.53 -28.66 -6.40
CA GLN A 417 -12.42 -28.83 -7.55
C GLN A 417 -13.40 -27.66 -7.72
N ASP A 418 -13.85 -27.05 -6.63
CA ASP A 418 -14.77 -25.91 -6.71
C ASP A 418 -14.06 -24.66 -7.27
N TRP A 419 -12.75 -24.52 -7.05
CA TRP A 419 -11.95 -23.50 -7.73
C TRP A 419 -11.84 -23.76 -9.23
N LYS A 420 -11.68 -25.01 -9.66
CA LYS A 420 -11.63 -25.34 -11.09
C LYS A 420 -12.92 -24.96 -11.79
N LYS A 421 -14.08 -25.30 -11.20
CA LYS A 421 -15.40 -24.86 -11.70
C LYS A 421 -15.51 -23.34 -11.76
N TYR A 422 -14.97 -22.64 -10.77
CA TYR A 422 -14.93 -21.18 -10.76
C TYR A 422 -14.09 -20.62 -11.91
N CYS A 423 -12.91 -21.20 -12.17
CA CYS A 423 -12.03 -20.82 -13.28
C CYS A 423 -12.65 -21.13 -14.64
N GLU A 424 -13.42 -22.22 -14.78
CA GLU A 424 -14.16 -22.53 -16.01
C GLU A 424 -15.27 -21.50 -16.27
N ARG A 425 -15.94 -21.02 -15.20
CA ARG A 425 -16.98 -20.00 -15.32
C ARG A 425 -16.42 -18.61 -15.58
N VAL A 426 -15.26 -18.28 -15.00
CA VAL A 426 -14.58 -16.98 -15.09
C VAL A 426 -13.11 -17.21 -15.51
N PRO A 427 -12.85 -17.43 -16.82
CA PRO A 427 -11.53 -17.84 -17.29
C PRO A 427 -10.46 -16.75 -17.13
N SER A 428 -10.82 -15.49 -17.36
CA SER A 428 -9.88 -14.36 -17.24
C SER A 428 -9.46 -14.14 -15.78
N LEU A 429 -8.16 -14.04 -15.56
CA LEU A 429 -7.56 -13.76 -14.26
C LEU A 429 -7.70 -12.27 -13.90
N ILE A 430 -7.32 -11.35 -14.78
CA ILE A 430 -7.30 -9.90 -14.53
C ILE A 430 -8.02 -9.15 -15.65
N VAL A 431 -7.61 -9.34 -16.91
CA VAL A 431 -8.07 -8.55 -18.05
C VAL A 431 -9.08 -9.38 -18.84
N PRO A 432 -10.36 -8.97 -18.89
CA PRO A 432 -11.39 -9.73 -19.58
C PRO A 432 -10.98 -10.07 -21.01
N LYS A 433 -11.09 -11.35 -21.37
CA LYS A 433 -10.76 -11.92 -22.70
C LYS A 433 -9.28 -11.87 -23.11
N LEU A 434 -8.37 -11.43 -22.24
CA LEU A 434 -6.93 -11.36 -22.54
C LEU A 434 -6.08 -12.13 -21.54
N LEU A 435 -6.31 -11.89 -20.24
CA LEU A 435 -5.50 -12.44 -19.15
C LEU A 435 -6.37 -12.91 -18.01
#